data_AF-A0A101XYA9-F1
#
_entry.id   AF-A0A101XYA9-F1
#
_cell.length_a   1.000
_cell.length_b   1.000
_cell.length_c   1.000
_cell.angle_alpha   90.00
_cell.angle_beta   90.00
_cell.angle_gamma   90.00
#
_symmetry.space_group_name_H-M   'P 1'
#
loop_
_entity.id
_entity.type
_entity.pdbx_description
1 polymer ?
#
loop_
_entity_poly.entity_id
_entity_poly.type
_entity_poly.pdbx_seq_one_letter_code
_entity_poly.pdbx_strand_id
1 'polypeptide(L)'
;MFTPEEVSAWIAANVLDSEAWDKAKKPAVAVTQSERNLARWYPAIVLTVPMVAMQAIWELQGIDPALKYQKHNVKTVTDNGETVSYKDGARPAVAPDVHDMLGPTADELAEEEAASALQKQYGGCLL
;
A
#
# COMPACT_ATOMS: atom_id res chain seq x y z
N MET A 1 4.61 -11.85 -14.63
CA MET A 1 3.90 -12.66 -13.64
C MET A 1 4.91 -13.15 -12.64
N PHE A 2 4.78 -12.70 -11.40
CA PHE A 2 5.71 -13.04 -10.32
C PHE A 2 5.26 -14.33 -9.67
N THR A 3 6.18 -15.27 -9.49
CA THR A 3 5.83 -16.51 -8.80
C THR A 3 5.85 -16.29 -7.28
N PRO A 4 4.98 -16.98 -6.52
CA PRO A 4 5.04 -16.93 -5.06
C PRO A 4 6.39 -17.38 -4.49
N GLU A 5 7.07 -18.29 -5.18
CA GLU A 5 8.38 -18.82 -4.79
C GLU A 5 9.47 -17.75 -4.90
N GLU A 6 9.54 -17.02 -6.02
CA GLU A 6 10.48 -15.91 -6.20
C GLU A 6 10.27 -14.80 -5.17
N VAL A 7 9.01 -14.45 -4.90
CA VAL A 7 8.66 -13.46 -3.89
C VAL A 7 9.05 -13.95 -2.49
N SER A 8 8.78 -15.23 -2.17
CA SER A 8 9.14 -15.81 -0.87
C SER A 8 10.66 -15.80 -0.65
N ALA A 9 11.42 -16.18 -1.68
CA ALA A 9 12.88 -16.20 -1.63
C ALA A 9 13.44 -14.79 -1.41
N TRP A 10 12.85 -13.78 -2.07
CA TRP A 10 13.27 -12.39 -1.87
C TRP A 10 12.96 -11.91 -0.44
N ILE A 11 11.75 -12.18 0.07
CA ILE A 11 11.34 -11.78 1.42
C ILE A 11 12.28 -12.38 2.47
N ALA A 12 12.54 -13.69 2.40
CA ALA A 12 13.42 -14.39 3.34
C ALA A 12 14.85 -13.83 3.35
N ALA A 13 15.32 -13.25 2.25
CA ALA A 13 16.66 -12.70 2.13
C ALA A 13 16.76 -11.21 2.48
N ASN A 14 15.66 -10.44 2.42
CA ASN A 14 15.71 -8.98 2.46
C ASN A 14 14.80 -8.34 3.51
N VAL A 15 13.88 -9.10 4.12
CA VAL A 15 12.92 -8.58 5.09
C VAL A 15 13.25 -9.13 6.47
N LEU A 16 13.49 -8.23 7.43
CA LEU A 16 13.78 -8.58 8.82
C LEU A 16 12.52 -9.00 9.58
N ASP A 17 11.41 -8.30 9.37
CA ASP A 17 10.11 -8.61 9.96
C ASP A 17 9.17 -9.20 8.91
N SER A 18 9.24 -10.52 8.74
CA SER A 18 8.41 -11.30 7.82
C SER A 18 7.21 -11.95 8.50
N GLU A 19 6.85 -11.57 9.74
CA GLU A 19 5.87 -12.30 10.55
C GLU A 19 4.49 -12.43 9.86
N ALA A 20 4.04 -11.35 9.23
CA ALA A 20 2.78 -11.33 8.49
C ALA A 20 2.79 -12.25 7.25
N TRP A 21 3.97 -12.42 6.63
CA TRP A 21 4.19 -13.35 5.52
C TRP A 21 4.20 -14.79 6.01
N ASP A 22 4.96 -15.07 7.07
CA ASP A 22 5.14 -16.42 7.61
C ASP A 22 3.84 -17.00 8.20
N LYS A 23 2.97 -16.13 8.73
CA LYS A 23 1.65 -16.52 9.25
C LYS A 23 0.55 -16.59 8.18
N ALA A 24 0.84 -16.19 6.94
CA ALA A 24 -0.17 -16.09 5.89
C ALA A 24 -0.71 -17.46 5.47
N LYS A 25 -2.04 -17.60 5.46
CA LYS A 25 -2.71 -18.82 4.95
C LYS A 25 -2.72 -18.90 3.42
N LYS A 26 -2.62 -17.76 2.74
CA LYS A 26 -2.74 -17.64 1.27
C LYS A 26 -1.75 -16.62 0.68
N PRO A 27 -0.44 -16.79 0.86
CA PRO A 27 0.57 -15.85 0.37
C PRO A 27 0.53 -15.71 -1.16
N ALA A 28 0.28 -16.79 -1.90
CA ALA A 28 0.14 -16.75 -3.36
C ALA A 28 -1.00 -15.83 -3.86
N VAL A 29 -2.08 -15.73 -3.10
CA VAL A 29 -3.20 -14.83 -3.42
C VAL A 29 -2.78 -13.38 -3.19
N ALA A 30 -2.05 -13.09 -2.11
CA ALA A 30 -1.52 -11.76 -1.84
C ALA A 30 -0.58 -11.30 -2.97
N VAL A 31 0.35 -12.15 -3.42
CA VAL A 31 1.23 -11.84 -4.56
C VAL A 31 0.43 -11.47 -5.82
N THR A 32 -0.58 -12.28 -6.15
CA THR A 32 -1.40 -12.04 -7.34
C THR A 32 -2.21 -10.75 -7.23
N GLN A 33 -2.75 -10.47 -6.04
CA GLN A 33 -3.54 -9.28 -5.78
C GLN A 33 -2.67 -8.02 -5.82
N SER A 34 -1.50 -8.08 -5.20
CA SER A 34 -0.50 -7.02 -5.20
C SER A 34 0.00 -6.71 -6.61
N GLU A 35 0.31 -7.73 -7.42
CA GLU A 35 0.69 -7.53 -8.84
C GLU A 35 -0.40 -6.79 -9.62
N ARG A 36 -1.67 -7.19 -9.49
CA ARG A 36 -2.79 -6.53 -10.19
C ARG A 36 -3.01 -5.10 -9.72
N ASN A 37 -2.93 -4.88 -8.41
CA ASN A 37 -3.13 -3.56 -7.83
C ASN A 37 -2.02 -2.60 -8.26
N LEU A 38 -0.76 -3.03 -8.17
CA LEU A 38 0.38 -2.22 -8.62
C LEU A 38 0.34 -1.96 -10.12
N ALA A 39 -0.03 -2.95 -10.94
CA ALA A 39 -0.18 -2.73 -12.38
C ALA A 39 -1.29 -1.73 -12.72
N ARG A 40 -2.33 -1.64 -11.87
CA ARG A 40 -3.40 -0.65 -12.01
C ARG A 40 -2.93 0.75 -11.58
N TRP A 41 -2.26 0.86 -10.44
CA TRP A 41 -1.82 2.15 -9.89
C TRP A 41 -0.61 2.74 -10.61
N TYR A 42 0.25 1.89 -11.16
CA TYR A 42 1.49 2.25 -11.84
C TYR A 42 1.57 1.59 -13.23
N PRO A 43 0.67 1.91 -14.16
CA PRO A 43 0.57 1.22 -15.45
C PRO A 43 1.79 1.42 -16.36
N ALA A 44 2.55 2.50 -16.15
CA ALA A 44 3.75 2.81 -16.93
C ALA A 44 5.04 2.19 -16.35
N ILE A 45 4.97 1.53 -15.19
CA ILE A 45 6.14 1.04 -14.46
C ILE A 45 6.30 -0.47 -14.67
N VAL A 46 7.53 -0.89 -15.00
CA VAL A 46 7.87 -2.31 -15.01
C VAL A 46 8.00 -2.76 -13.56
N LEU A 47 7.02 -3.53 -13.09
CA LEU A 47 7.03 -4.09 -11.75
C LEU A 47 8.25 -4.99 -11.53
N THR A 48 8.74 -5.04 -10.30
CA THR A 48 9.87 -5.89 -9.89
C THR A 48 9.49 -6.74 -8.67
N VAL A 49 10.22 -7.83 -8.43
CA VAL A 49 10.00 -8.73 -7.27
C VAL A 49 9.97 -7.96 -5.94
N PRO A 50 10.90 -7.02 -5.66
CA PRO A 50 10.86 -6.21 -4.44
C PRO A 50 9.54 -5.46 -4.25
N MET A 51 9.04 -4.80 -5.31
CA MET A 51 7.81 -4.00 -5.23
C MET A 51 6.60 -4.85 -4.89
N VAL A 52 6.49 -6.01 -5.54
CA VAL A 52 5.40 -6.97 -5.30
C VAL A 52 5.52 -7.61 -3.92
N ALA A 53 6.74 -7.89 -3.46
CA ALA A 53 6.99 -8.45 -2.14
C ALA A 53 6.56 -7.49 -1.02
N MET A 54 6.99 -6.23 -1.09
CA MET A 54 6.62 -5.20 -0.12
C MET A 54 5.12 -4.94 -0.11
N GLN A 55 4.50 -4.83 -1.29
CA GLN A 55 3.05 -4.69 -1.39
C GLN A 55 2.30 -5.92 -0.85
N ALA A 56 2.79 -7.13 -1.09
CA ALA A 56 2.13 -8.35 -0.62
C ALA A 56 2.20 -8.50 0.90
N ILE A 57 3.34 -8.16 1.53
CA ILE A 57 3.45 -8.08 2.99
C ILE A 57 2.48 -7.02 3.53
N TRP A 58 2.42 -5.85 2.89
CA TRP A 58 1.48 -4.80 3.25
C TRP A 58 0.03 -5.31 3.17
N GLU A 59 -0.38 -5.96 2.09
CA GLU A 59 -1.73 -6.51 1.98
C GLU A 59 -2.03 -7.56 3.06
N LEU A 60 -1.07 -8.41 3.40
CA LEU A 60 -1.21 -9.44 4.43
C LEU A 60 -1.30 -8.86 5.85
N GLN A 61 -0.51 -7.84 6.17
CA GLN A 61 -0.62 -7.09 7.44
C GLN A 61 -2.03 -6.47 7.60
N GLY A 62 -2.61 -5.99 6.50
CA GLY A 62 -3.98 -5.46 6.51
C GLY A 62 -5.08 -6.49 6.75
N ILE A 63 -4.78 -7.80 6.65
CA ILE A 63 -5.70 -8.91 6.91
C ILE A 63 -5.67 -9.34 8.39
N ASP A 64 -4.68 -8.92 9.17
CA ASP A 64 -4.57 -9.23 10.60
C ASP A 64 -5.81 -8.69 11.38
N PRO A 65 -6.54 -9.54 12.13
CA PRO A 65 -7.67 -9.15 12.95
C PRO A 65 -7.43 -7.95 13.87
N ALA A 66 -6.22 -7.75 14.40
CA ALA A 66 -5.90 -6.61 15.26
C ALA A 66 -6.06 -5.26 14.53
N LEU A 67 -5.66 -5.21 13.25
CA LEU A 67 -5.88 -4.07 12.35
C LEU A 67 -7.30 -4.05 11.76
N LYS A 68 -7.97 -5.21 11.69
CA LYS A 68 -9.36 -5.35 11.25
C LYS A 68 -10.39 -4.79 12.25
N TYR A 69 -10.08 -4.75 13.56
CA TYR A 69 -10.96 -4.14 14.59
C TYR A 69 -11.10 -2.62 14.47
N GLN A 70 -10.32 -1.98 13.58
CA GLN A 70 -10.55 -0.60 13.13
C GLN A 70 -11.95 -0.42 12.48
N LYS A 71 -12.58 -1.51 11.97
CA LYS A 71 -13.98 -1.49 11.49
C LYS A 71 -15.05 -1.67 12.58
N HIS A 72 -14.69 -1.99 13.82
CA HIS A 72 -15.63 -2.27 14.91
C HIS A 72 -15.63 -1.23 16.04
N ASN A 73 -15.21 0.01 15.76
CA ASN A 73 -15.35 1.15 16.68
C ASN A 73 -14.50 1.04 17.97
N VAL A 74 -13.40 0.27 17.94
CA VAL A 74 -12.42 0.21 19.04
C VAL A 74 -11.42 1.35 18.85
N LYS A 75 -11.41 2.32 19.78
CA LYS A 75 -10.70 3.60 19.64
C LYS A 75 -9.23 3.58 20.08
N THR A 76 -8.81 2.58 20.85
CA THR A 76 -7.43 2.42 21.35
C THR A 76 -7.17 0.95 21.67
N VAL A 77 -6.02 0.43 21.29
CA VAL A 77 -5.46 -0.81 21.83
C VAL A 77 -4.12 -0.44 22.43
N THR A 78 -3.94 -0.73 23.71
CA THR A 78 -2.65 -0.55 24.39
C THR A 78 -1.89 -1.85 24.25
N ASP A 79 -0.84 -1.86 23.42
CA ASP A 79 0.14 -2.93 23.41
C ASP A 79 1.50 -2.33 23.82
N ASN A 80 2.12 -2.92 24.83
CA ASN A 80 3.46 -2.60 25.34
C ASN A 80 3.84 -1.11 25.50
N GLY A 81 2.89 -0.23 25.82
CA GLY A 81 3.15 1.15 26.24
C GLY A 81 3.08 2.20 25.13
N GLU A 82 2.87 1.82 23.87
CA GLU A 82 2.57 2.77 22.80
C GLU A 82 1.07 2.83 22.52
N THR A 83 0.50 4.03 22.62
CA THR A 83 -0.91 4.28 22.28
C THR A 83 -0.99 4.65 20.81
N VAL A 84 -1.36 3.68 19.95
CA VAL A 84 -1.64 3.97 18.54
C VAL A 84 -3.07 4.47 18.41
N SER A 85 -3.22 5.78 18.19
CA SER A 85 -4.51 6.43 17.94
C SER A 85 -4.89 6.30 16.46
N TYR A 86 -5.93 5.54 16.18
CA TYR A 86 -6.42 5.27 14.81
C TYR A 86 -7.41 6.33 14.29
N LYS A 87 -7.44 7.54 14.86
CA LYS A 87 -8.56 8.47 14.70
C LYS A 87 -8.69 9.17 13.35
N ASP A 88 -7.67 9.21 12.48
CA ASP A 88 -7.72 10.11 11.31
C ASP A 88 -7.11 9.59 9.98
N GLY A 89 -6.65 8.34 9.88
CA GLY A 89 -5.90 7.89 8.69
C GLY A 89 -6.51 6.69 8.00
N ALA A 90 -7.08 6.87 6.80
CA ALA A 90 -7.29 5.75 5.89
C ALA A 90 -5.93 5.12 5.60
N ARG A 91 -5.82 3.79 5.76
CA ARG A 91 -4.59 3.08 5.40
C ARG A 91 -4.26 3.35 3.93
N PRO A 92 -3.04 3.76 3.58
CA PRO A 92 -2.68 3.97 2.18
C PRO A 92 -2.82 2.66 1.40
N ALA A 93 -3.36 2.77 0.19
CA ALA A 93 -3.61 1.61 -0.68
C ALA A 93 -2.29 0.96 -1.12
N VAL A 94 -1.28 1.78 -1.38
CA VAL A 94 0.10 1.38 -1.68
C VAL A 94 0.91 1.28 -0.40
N ALA A 95 1.81 0.31 -0.32
CA ALA A 95 2.78 0.22 0.76
C ALA A 95 3.66 1.49 0.81
N PRO A 96 3.95 2.06 1.98
CA PRO A 96 4.79 3.26 2.09
C PRO A 96 6.14 3.12 1.38
N ASP A 97 6.83 1.99 1.53
CA ASP A 97 8.12 1.75 0.86
C ASP A 97 7.98 1.73 -0.67
N VAL A 98 6.87 1.21 -1.18
CA VAL A 98 6.58 1.17 -2.62
C VAL A 98 6.25 2.57 -3.13
N HIS A 99 5.50 3.34 -2.35
CA HIS A 99 5.19 4.73 -2.66
C HIS A 99 6.46 5.60 -2.62
N ASP A 100 7.36 5.40 -1.66
CA ASP A 100 8.63 6.14 -1.58
C ASP A 100 9.56 5.82 -2.77
N MET A 101 9.51 4.59 -3.29
CA MET A 101 10.28 4.19 -4.47
C MET A 101 9.69 4.68 -5.80
N LEU A 102 8.35 4.61 -5.94
CA LEU A 102 7.67 4.85 -7.22
C LEU A 102 7.09 6.26 -7.34
N GLY A 103 6.90 6.95 -6.22
CA GLY A 103 6.19 8.21 -6.14
C GLY A 103 4.66 8.04 -6.22
N PRO A 104 3.96 9.14 -6.54
CA PRO A 104 2.50 9.17 -6.59
C PRO A 104 1.93 8.17 -7.60
N THR A 105 0.76 7.64 -7.29
CA THR A 105 0.00 6.77 -8.18
C THR A 105 -0.59 7.54 -9.36
N ALA A 106 -0.99 6.83 -10.41
CA ALA A 106 -1.64 7.43 -11.57
C ALA A 106 -2.94 8.18 -11.22
N ASP A 107 -3.70 7.69 -10.23
CA ASP A 107 -4.94 8.33 -9.77
C ASP A 107 -4.62 9.65 -9.04
N GLU A 108 -3.59 9.68 -8.18
CA GLU A 108 -3.15 10.89 -7.48
C GLU A 108 -2.64 11.96 -8.46
N LEU A 109 -1.87 11.56 -9.48
CA LEU A 109 -1.43 12.48 -10.53
C LEU A 109 -2.62 13.06 -11.32
N ALA A 110 -3.64 12.25 -11.62
CA ALA A 110 -4.84 12.72 -12.29
C ALA A 110 -5.64 13.70 -11.42
N GLU A 111 -5.70 13.49 -10.10
CA GLU A 111 -6.32 14.42 -9.16
C GLU A 111 -5.55 15.75 -9.08
N GLU A 112 -4.22 15.71 -9.04
CA GLU A 112 -3.37 16.92 -9.06
C GLU A 112 -3.54 17.72 -10.36
N GLU A 113 -3.60 17.04 -11.51
CA GLU A 113 -3.85 17.67 -12.80
C GLU A 113 -5.24 18.32 -12.86
N ALA A 114 -6.27 17.64 -12.33
CA ALA A 114 -7.62 18.19 -12.24
C ALA A 114 -7.69 19.42 -11.32
N ALA A 115 -7.01 19.39 -10.18
CA ALA A 115 -6.92 20.52 -9.27
C ALA A 115 -6.19 21.72 -9.91
N SER A 116 -5.09 21.47 -10.62
CA SER A 116 -4.35 22.52 -11.35
C SER A 116 -5.16 23.12 -12.50
N ALA A 117 -5.92 22.29 -13.24
CA ALA A 117 -6.80 22.74 -14.30
C ALA A 117 -7.94 23.63 -13.76
N LEU A 118 -8.52 23.26 -12.61
CA LEU A 118 -9.53 24.05 -11.92
C LEU A 118 -8.96 25.42 -11.51
N GLN A 119 -7.74 25.45 -10.95
CA GLN A 119 -7.09 26.69 -10.53
C GLN A 119 -6.81 27.65 -11.70
N LYS A 120 -6.47 27.12 -12.88
CA LYS A 120 -6.26 27.92 -14.11
C LYS A 120 -7.56 28.52 -14.67
N GLN A 121 -8.70 27.88 -14.48
CA GLN A 121 -9.99 28.39 -14.95
C GLN A 121 -10.51 29.60 -14.16
N TYR A 122 -10.16 29.71 -12.87
CA TYR A 122 -10.54 30.85 -12.02
C TYR A 122 -9.49 31.98 -11.98
N GLY A 123 -8.33 31.80 -12.62
CA GLY A 123 -7.24 32.79 -12.70
C GLY A 123 -7.35 33.82 -13.81
N GLY A 124 -8.50 33.89 -14.51
CA GLY A 124 -8.77 34.90 -15.54
C GLY A 124 -8.94 36.28 -14.92
N CYS A 125 -7.87 37.09 -14.96
CA CYS A 125 -7.91 38.51 -14.61
C CYS A 125 -8.97 39.22 -15.47
N LEU A 126 -9.95 39.85 -14.82
CA LEU A 126 -10.80 40.87 -15.45
C LEU A 126 -9.89 42.07 -15.75
N LEU A 127 -9.47 42.20 -17.01
CA LEU A 127 -8.90 43.43 -17.55
C LEU A 127 -10.00 44.48 -17.75
#